data_AF-A0A522QDG8-F1
#
_entry.id   AF-A0A522QDG8-F1
#
_cell.length_a   1.000
_cell.length_b   1.000
_cell.length_c   1.000
_cell.angle_alpha   90.00
_cell.angle_beta   90.00
_cell.angle_gamma   90.00
#
_symmetry.space_group_name_H-M   'P 1'
#
loop_
_entity.id
_entity.type
_entity.pdbx_description
1 polymer ?
#
loop_
_entity_poly.entity_id
_entity_poly.type
_entity_poly.pdbx_seq_one_letter_code
_entity_poly.pdbx_strand_id
1 'polypeptide(L)'
;MRRGGHSSQSGGSEARAEPGWWSEARGQQERHTDVPRRAAPRAMSARRGAKRGAKQGVKRIFDPIHGFIELTEAEVALMDSAPFQRLRRLRQLGLAYLAFPSAEHSRFTHALGALAMGTRALDALRDHSPEYFQSEADFDAQRRLLRVALLLHDLGHGPFSHASESVLGRRHETRTEEVLAIPQLREGMERAGVEPREVLALIVADPPSSFPVLKELVSGPNLDCDRMDYLQRDAYFTGVSGGRYDAAQLVASLRVLRVDGQPRLGIDGRGLVALEQFVLARYMMFATVYFHHTTRAFERVLGDALRELWTDPQELDAIEEFLAWDDFRVMEELRSSQTAAARALRDRIAPLALAAEFNGERDLTLYEACERVLRDRFADDVWGDAQEERMRRGPALYVHLMGAIVEATEASDLIRGLAGKAYWRKLFVRRGDDRVSEARRLCAEVRARRQATWSAVPLPF
;
A
#
# COMPACT_ATOMS: atom_id res chain seq x y z
N MET A 1 9.70 31.23 77.36
CA MET A 1 9.98 30.51 78.62
C MET A 1 10.81 29.25 78.31
N ARG A 2 11.65 28.88 79.27
CA ARG A 2 12.75 27.88 79.28
C ARG A 2 12.42 26.48 78.71
N ARG A 3 13.38 25.90 77.97
CA ARG A 3 14.21 24.66 78.23
C ARG A 3 13.43 23.33 78.15
N GLY A 4 13.95 22.22 77.61
CA GLY A 4 15.30 21.88 77.15
C GLY A 4 15.29 20.52 76.41
N GLY A 5 16.40 20.18 75.75
CA GLY A 5 16.58 18.92 75.01
C GLY A 5 17.04 17.76 75.88
N HIS A 6 17.26 16.59 75.25
CA HIS A 6 18.35 15.64 75.47
C HIS A 6 18.44 14.65 74.27
N SER A 7 19.68 14.35 73.89
CA SER A 7 20.18 13.26 73.02
C SER A 7 19.90 11.87 73.64
N SER A 8 20.05 10.68 73.05
CA SER A 8 20.98 10.12 72.03
C SER A 8 20.59 8.65 71.70
N GLN A 9 20.84 8.24 70.44
CA GLN A 9 21.34 6.94 69.92
C GLN A 9 20.72 5.55 70.27
N SER A 10 20.47 4.80 69.17
CA SER A 10 20.98 3.44 68.83
C SER A 10 19.97 2.31 68.58
N GLY A 11 20.25 1.51 67.53
CA GLY A 11 19.62 0.23 67.12
C GLY A 11 18.39 0.40 66.22
N GLY A 12 18.27 -0.11 64.99
CA GLY A 12 18.91 -1.24 64.33
C GLY A 12 17.82 -2.27 63.97
N SER A 13 17.30 -2.26 62.74
CA SER A 13 16.89 -3.46 61.98
C SER A 13 16.23 -3.08 60.65
N GLU A 14 16.71 -3.73 59.60
CA GLU A 14 16.33 -3.63 58.20
C GLU A 14 14.90 -4.14 57.92
N ALA A 15 14.22 -3.54 56.94
CA ALA A 15 13.28 -4.24 56.06
C ALA A 15 13.30 -3.59 54.67
N ARG A 16 13.55 -4.44 53.67
CA ARG A 16 13.98 -4.14 52.30
C ARG A 16 12.83 -3.62 51.43
N ALA A 17 13.14 -2.64 50.59
CA ALA A 17 12.45 -2.36 49.34
C ALA A 17 13.50 -2.45 48.22
N GLU A 18 13.34 -3.40 47.30
CA GLU A 18 14.14 -3.46 46.07
C GLU A 18 13.62 -2.45 45.05
N PRO A 19 14.55 -1.78 44.34
CA PRO A 19 14.36 -1.67 42.90
C PRO A 19 15.66 -1.87 42.10
N GLY A 20 15.48 -2.40 40.89
CA GLY A 20 16.06 -1.79 39.71
C GLY A 20 17.42 -2.31 39.27
N TRP A 21 17.39 -3.35 38.44
CA TRP A 21 18.52 -3.79 37.62
C TRP A 21 18.81 -2.77 36.50
N TRP A 22 19.67 -1.79 36.76
CA TRP A 22 20.51 -1.10 35.77
C TRP A 22 21.62 -0.32 36.49
N SER A 23 22.70 -0.98 36.89
CA SER A 23 24.06 -0.39 36.96
C SER A 23 25.03 -1.37 37.60
N GLU A 24 25.99 -1.87 36.82
CA GLU A 24 27.40 -1.99 37.23
C GLU A 24 28.18 -2.73 36.14
N ALA A 25 29.18 -2.04 35.59
CA ALA A 25 30.52 -2.59 35.46
C ALA A 25 31.46 -1.47 34.97
N ARG A 26 31.98 -0.68 35.91
CA ARG A 26 33.30 -0.06 35.77
C ARG A 26 34.26 -0.77 36.70
N GLY A 27 35.40 -1.18 36.14
CA GLY A 27 36.69 -1.13 36.84
C GLY A 27 37.19 -2.44 37.43
N GLN A 28 38.08 -3.11 36.69
CA GLN A 28 39.32 -3.60 37.27
C GLN A 28 40.48 -3.10 36.43
N GLN A 29 41.48 -2.58 37.14
CA GLN A 29 42.62 -1.83 36.67
C GLN A 29 43.85 -2.66 36.97
N GLU A 30 44.50 -3.20 35.94
CA GLU A 30 45.89 -3.67 36.05
C GLU A 30 46.73 -3.04 34.94
N ARG A 31 47.88 -2.51 35.37
CA ARG A 31 48.84 -1.76 34.58
C ARG A 31 49.74 -2.73 33.84
N HIS A 32 49.87 -2.57 32.52
CA HIS A 32 51.12 -2.88 31.83
C HIS A 32 51.36 -1.89 30.69
N THR A 33 52.56 -1.33 30.73
CA THR A 33 53.19 -0.42 29.79
C THR A 33 53.50 -1.11 28.46
N ASP A 34 53.21 -0.41 27.36
CA ASP A 34 53.95 -0.33 26.08
C ASP A 34 53.01 -0.29 24.88
N VAL A 35 52.98 0.88 24.22
CA VAL A 35 52.23 1.14 22.99
C VAL A 35 53.19 0.94 21.81
N PRO A 36 53.00 -0.08 20.93
CA PRO A 36 53.73 -0.11 19.68
C PRO A 36 53.06 0.80 18.65
N ARG A 37 53.85 1.72 18.11
CA ARG A 37 53.52 2.61 17.00
C ARG A 37 53.05 1.80 15.78
N ARG A 38 51.95 2.27 15.15
CA ARG A 38 51.44 1.80 13.86
C ARG A 38 52.56 1.71 12.82
N ALA A 39 52.77 0.51 12.26
CA ALA A 39 53.57 0.31 11.06
C ALA A 39 52.78 0.74 9.82
N ALA A 40 53.40 1.54 8.95
CA ALA A 40 52.88 1.91 7.64
C ALA A 40 52.76 0.68 6.72
N PRO A 41 51.75 0.61 5.82
CA PRO A 41 51.67 -0.50 4.89
C PRO A 41 52.75 -0.36 3.81
N ARG A 42 53.59 -1.40 3.68
CA ARG A 42 54.56 -1.57 2.60
C ARG A 42 53.84 -1.77 1.26
N ALA A 43 54.26 -1.03 0.25
CA ALA A 43 53.89 -1.26 -1.13
C ALA A 43 54.42 -2.63 -1.62
N MET A 44 53.54 -3.47 -2.17
CA MET A 44 53.93 -4.66 -2.92
C MET A 44 53.10 -4.78 -4.20
N SER A 45 53.75 -4.42 -5.30
CA SER A 45 53.77 -5.12 -6.59
C SER A 45 52.46 -5.73 -7.11
N ALA A 46 51.83 -5.02 -8.05
CA ALA A 46 50.81 -5.54 -8.94
C ALA A 46 51.35 -6.69 -9.81
N ARG A 47 50.95 -7.92 -9.50
CA ARG A 47 50.97 -9.03 -10.47
C ARG A 47 49.63 -9.06 -11.18
N ARG A 48 49.62 -8.66 -12.46
CA ARG A 48 48.49 -8.82 -13.39
C ARG A 48 48.21 -10.32 -13.59
N GLY A 49 47.28 -10.86 -12.79
CA GLY A 49 46.62 -12.13 -13.07
C GLY A 49 45.47 -11.91 -14.06
N ALA A 50 45.45 -12.72 -15.12
CA ALA A 50 44.47 -12.67 -16.20
C ALA A 50 43.02 -12.68 -15.68
N LYS A 51 42.20 -11.76 -16.20
CA LYS A 51 40.76 -11.68 -15.94
C LYS A 51 40.09 -12.98 -16.39
N ARG A 52 39.77 -13.86 -15.44
CA ARG A 52 38.65 -14.79 -15.58
C ARG A 52 37.36 -13.96 -15.66
N GLY A 53 36.46 -14.33 -16.58
CA GLY A 53 35.27 -13.56 -16.96
C GLY A 53 34.54 -12.91 -15.79
N ALA A 54 34.26 -11.62 -15.92
CA ALA A 54 33.45 -10.88 -14.96
C ALA A 54 32.07 -11.53 -14.90
N LYS A 55 31.72 -12.14 -13.76
CA LYS A 55 30.32 -12.41 -13.45
C LYS A 55 29.61 -11.05 -13.46
N GLN A 56 28.60 -10.89 -14.33
CA GLN A 56 27.70 -9.73 -14.30
C GLN A 56 27.18 -9.56 -12.86
N GLY A 57 27.32 -8.35 -12.32
CA GLY A 57 27.10 -8.11 -10.90
C GLY A 57 25.61 -8.01 -10.59
N VAL A 58 25.01 -9.06 -10.03
CA VAL A 58 23.62 -9.00 -9.53
C VAL A 58 23.58 -8.10 -8.28
N LYS A 59 22.80 -7.01 -8.34
CA LYS A 59 22.53 -6.17 -7.16
C LYS A 59 21.48 -6.87 -6.31
N ARG A 60 21.69 -6.87 -4.99
CA ARG A 60 20.72 -7.40 -4.03
C ARG A 60 20.26 -6.30 -3.08
N ILE A 61 18.96 -6.23 -2.86
CA ILE A 61 18.32 -5.31 -1.92
C ILE A 61 17.51 -6.14 -0.94
N PHE A 62 17.67 -5.90 0.35
CA PHE A 62 16.88 -6.58 1.37
C PHE A 62 15.54 -5.86 1.55
N ASP A 63 14.45 -6.61 1.48
CA ASP A 63 13.09 -6.19 1.78
C ASP A 63 12.55 -7.07 2.93
N PRO A 64 11.89 -6.49 3.95
CA PRO A 64 11.45 -7.24 5.13
C PRO A 64 10.34 -8.26 4.85
N ILE A 65 9.60 -8.12 3.74
CA ILE A 65 8.49 -8.99 3.35
C ILE A 65 8.99 -10.06 2.39
N HIS A 66 9.83 -9.66 1.42
CA HIS A 66 10.26 -10.53 0.33
C HIS A 66 11.66 -11.09 0.48
N GLY A 67 12.42 -10.70 1.51
CA GLY A 67 13.82 -11.09 1.67
C GLY A 67 14.73 -10.37 0.67
N PHE A 68 15.75 -11.05 0.16
CA PHE A 68 16.63 -10.46 -0.85
C PHE A 68 15.97 -10.43 -2.23
N ILE A 69 15.80 -9.22 -2.76
CA ILE A 69 15.34 -8.95 -4.12
C ILE A 69 16.58 -8.74 -5.00
N GLU A 70 16.68 -9.53 -6.05
CA GLU A 70 17.77 -9.49 -7.02
C GLU A 70 17.40 -8.65 -8.24
N LEU A 71 18.30 -7.75 -8.64
CA LEU A 71 18.15 -6.87 -9.78
C LEU A 71 19.31 -7.04 -10.76
N THR A 72 18.96 -7.05 -12.04
CA THR A 72 19.90 -7.00 -13.17
C THR A 72 20.49 -5.59 -13.32
N GLU A 73 21.57 -5.45 -14.09
CA GLU A 73 22.19 -4.14 -14.34
C GLU A 73 21.23 -3.15 -15.02
N ALA A 74 20.35 -3.63 -15.91
CA ALA A 74 19.34 -2.79 -16.57
C ALA A 74 18.25 -2.33 -15.59
N GLU A 75 17.78 -3.21 -14.70
CA GLU A 75 16.80 -2.85 -13.66
C GLU A 75 17.39 -1.88 -12.63
N VAL A 76 18.68 -2.02 -12.30
CA VAL A 76 19.39 -1.04 -11.48
C VAL A 76 19.44 0.32 -12.18
N ALA A 77 19.71 0.37 -13.48
CA ALA A 77 19.71 1.63 -14.23
C ALA A 77 18.33 2.31 -14.24
N LEU A 78 17.24 1.54 -14.39
CA LEU A 78 15.87 2.04 -14.26
C LEU A 78 15.56 2.53 -12.85
N MET A 79 15.95 1.75 -11.84
CA MET A 79 15.78 2.10 -10.43
C MET A 79 16.53 3.38 -10.06
N ASP A 80 17.72 3.60 -10.60
CA ASP A 80 18.57 4.77 -10.31
C ASP A 80 18.13 6.04 -11.08
N SER A 81 17.15 5.93 -11.98
CA SER A 81 16.57 7.08 -12.68
C SER A 81 15.90 8.08 -11.71
N ALA A 82 15.90 9.36 -12.06
CA ALA A 82 15.29 10.38 -11.21
C ALA A 82 13.79 10.17 -10.96
N PRO A 83 12.96 9.80 -11.97
CA PRO A 83 11.55 9.51 -11.74
C PRO A 83 11.32 8.33 -10.79
N PHE A 84 12.15 7.28 -10.86
CA PHE A 84 12.02 6.15 -9.95
C PHE A 84 12.47 6.48 -8.52
N GLN A 85 13.58 7.21 -8.36
CA GLN A 85 14.04 7.64 -7.02
C GLN A 85 13.05 8.60 -6.35
N ARG A 86 12.22 9.32 -7.10
CA ARG A 86 11.11 10.12 -6.56
C ARG A 86 10.11 9.28 -5.76
N LEU A 87 9.89 8.02 -6.12
CA LEU A 87 8.96 7.14 -5.41
C LEU A 87 9.34 6.93 -3.93
N ARG A 88 10.58 7.21 -3.52
CA ARG A 88 11.00 7.17 -2.10
C ARG A 88 10.32 8.25 -1.25
N ARG A 89 9.90 9.33 -1.89
CA ARG A 89 9.29 10.51 -1.26
C ARG A 89 7.77 10.54 -1.44
N LEU A 90 7.21 9.42 -1.90
CA LEU A 90 5.77 9.20 -2.05
C LEU A 90 5.37 8.02 -1.17
N ARG A 91 4.58 8.30 -0.13
CA ARG A 91 4.03 7.26 0.74
C ARG A 91 3.02 6.42 -0.03
N GLN A 92 3.07 5.10 0.19
CA GLN A 92 2.13 4.16 -0.44
C GLN A 92 0.68 4.48 -0.05
N LEU A 93 0.44 4.71 1.25
CA LEU A 93 -0.89 4.90 1.82
C LEU A 93 -1.21 6.37 2.14
N GLY A 94 -0.52 7.31 1.50
CA GLY A 94 -0.76 8.75 1.67
C GLY A 94 -0.79 9.19 3.13
N LEU A 95 -1.96 9.63 3.60
CA LEU A 95 -2.18 10.13 4.97
C LEU A 95 -2.54 9.05 6.00
N ALA A 96 -2.52 7.76 5.64
CA ALA A 96 -2.87 6.68 6.55
C ALA A 96 -1.99 6.64 7.81
N TYR A 97 -0.77 7.19 7.77
CA TYR A 97 0.10 7.31 8.93
C TYR A 97 -0.52 8.12 10.10
N LEU A 98 -1.51 8.99 9.81
CA LEU A 98 -2.24 9.73 10.84
C LEU A 98 -3.17 8.84 11.68
N ALA A 99 -3.56 7.67 11.15
CA ALA A 99 -4.33 6.64 11.85
C ALA A 99 -3.45 5.44 12.25
N PHE A 100 -2.47 5.07 11.42
CA PHE A 100 -1.56 3.94 11.58
C PHE A 100 -0.12 4.44 11.56
N PRO A 101 0.46 4.88 12.70
CA PRO A 101 1.73 5.62 12.74
C PRO A 101 2.95 4.96 12.09
N SER A 102 2.89 3.64 11.83
CA SER A 102 3.96 2.88 11.16
C SER A 102 3.76 2.73 9.65
N ALA A 103 2.64 3.21 9.08
CA ALA A 103 2.33 3.22 7.64
C ALA A 103 3.14 4.28 6.88
N GLU A 104 4.46 4.20 6.99
CA GLU A 104 5.45 5.15 6.47
C GLU A 104 6.20 4.60 5.24
N HIS A 105 5.81 3.42 4.74
CA HIS A 105 6.42 2.81 3.56
C HIS A 105 6.10 3.58 2.29
N SER A 106 6.99 3.45 1.30
CA SER A 106 6.98 4.25 0.08
C SER A 106 6.65 3.40 -1.15
N ARG A 107 6.18 4.07 -2.20
CA ARG A 107 5.96 3.46 -3.52
C ARG A 107 7.22 2.80 -4.08
N PHE A 108 8.40 3.32 -3.72
CA PHE A 108 9.68 2.71 -4.09
C PHE A 108 9.80 1.28 -3.55
N THR A 109 9.46 1.07 -2.27
CA THR A 109 9.54 -0.27 -1.66
C THR A 109 8.47 -1.21 -2.21
N HIS A 110 7.30 -0.67 -2.53
CA HIS A 110 6.22 -1.42 -3.18
C HIS A 110 6.62 -1.89 -4.59
N ALA A 111 7.15 -1.00 -5.44
CA ALA A 111 7.58 -1.36 -6.80
C ALA A 111 8.61 -2.50 -6.83
N LEU A 112 9.57 -2.50 -5.89
CA LEU A 112 10.53 -3.61 -5.75
C LEU A 112 9.85 -4.92 -5.32
N GLY A 113 8.92 -4.84 -4.37
CA GLY A 113 8.18 -6.00 -3.89
C GLY A 113 7.22 -6.58 -4.94
N ALA A 114 6.54 -5.73 -5.71
CA ALA A 114 5.72 -6.13 -6.85
C ALA A 114 6.57 -6.86 -7.90
N LEU A 115 7.75 -6.33 -8.26
CA LEU A 115 8.71 -7.02 -9.13
C LEU A 115 9.10 -8.39 -8.56
N ALA A 116 9.38 -8.50 -7.26
CA ALA A 116 9.71 -9.78 -6.63
C ALA A 116 8.54 -10.78 -6.70
N MET A 117 7.31 -10.33 -6.46
CA MET A 117 6.10 -11.15 -6.59
C MET A 117 5.89 -11.62 -8.03
N GLY A 118 5.98 -10.72 -9.01
CA GLY A 118 5.83 -11.07 -10.43
C GLY A 118 6.89 -12.05 -10.92
N THR A 119 8.10 -11.93 -10.40
CA THR A 119 9.18 -12.88 -10.70
C THR A 119 8.81 -14.29 -10.25
N ARG A 120 8.40 -14.44 -9.00
CA ARG A 120 7.97 -15.74 -8.45
C ARG A 120 6.72 -16.27 -9.17
N ALA A 121 5.80 -15.39 -9.52
CA ALA A 121 4.59 -15.73 -10.25
C ALA A 121 4.90 -16.30 -11.63
N LEU A 122 5.76 -15.64 -12.41
CA LEU A 122 6.12 -16.12 -13.74
C LEU A 122 6.97 -17.40 -13.68
N ASP A 123 7.89 -17.50 -12.71
CA ASP A 123 8.67 -18.71 -12.49
C ASP A 123 7.73 -19.90 -12.15
N ALA A 124 6.70 -19.69 -11.32
CA ALA A 124 5.68 -20.71 -11.04
C ALA A 124 4.83 -21.08 -12.27
N LEU A 125 4.49 -20.11 -13.13
CA LEU A 125 3.81 -20.38 -14.39
C LEU A 125 4.67 -21.22 -15.34
N ARG A 126 5.99 -20.99 -15.36
CA ARG A 126 6.93 -21.79 -16.15
C ARG A 126 6.92 -23.26 -15.71
N ASP A 127 6.86 -23.52 -14.41
CA ASP A 127 6.84 -24.87 -13.87
C ASP A 127 5.50 -25.58 -14.13
N HIS A 128 4.37 -24.87 -14.01
CA HIS A 128 3.04 -25.48 -14.11
C HIS A 128 2.44 -25.47 -15.51
N SER A 129 2.85 -24.54 -16.36
CA SER A 129 2.36 -24.34 -17.73
C SER A 129 3.54 -24.14 -18.71
N PRO A 130 4.52 -25.07 -18.77
CA PRO A 130 5.67 -24.93 -19.67
C PRO A 130 5.26 -24.79 -21.13
N GLU A 131 4.13 -25.37 -21.53
CA GLU A 131 3.55 -25.30 -22.88
C GLU A 131 3.05 -23.90 -23.29
N TYR A 132 2.90 -22.97 -22.34
CA TYR A 132 2.55 -21.58 -22.63
C TYR A 132 3.71 -20.82 -23.29
N PHE A 133 4.95 -21.21 -22.97
CA PHE A 133 6.16 -20.54 -23.42
C PHE A 133 6.76 -21.29 -24.61
N GLN A 134 7.07 -20.56 -25.67
CA GLN A 134 7.51 -21.15 -26.95
C GLN A 134 8.95 -21.66 -26.90
N SER A 135 9.79 -21.06 -26.05
CA SER A 135 11.21 -21.41 -25.87
C SER A 135 11.75 -20.82 -24.56
N GLU A 136 13.00 -21.11 -24.22
CA GLU A 136 13.71 -20.40 -23.14
C GLU A 136 13.86 -18.91 -23.44
N ALA A 137 14.16 -18.55 -24.69
CA ALA A 137 14.31 -17.16 -25.09
C ALA A 137 12.99 -16.37 -24.95
N ASP A 138 11.85 -17.01 -25.24
CA ASP A 138 10.52 -16.42 -25.08
C ASP A 138 10.20 -16.14 -23.60
N PHE A 139 10.41 -17.11 -22.71
CA PHE A 139 10.26 -16.91 -21.27
C PHE A 139 11.18 -15.82 -20.72
N ASP A 140 12.46 -15.81 -21.10
CA ASP A 140 13.40 -14.80 -20.66
C ASP A 140 12.96 -13.39 -21.13
N ALA A 141 12.42 -13.28 -22.34
CA ALA A 141 11.86 -12.02 -22.85
C ALA A 141 10.64 -11.58 -22.05
N GLN A 142 9.67 -12.48 -21.83
CA GLN A 142 8.48 -12.23 -21.02
C GLN A 142 8.84 -11.88 -19.56
N ARG A 143 9.87 -12.51 -18.99
CA ARG A 143 10.37 -12.25 -17.65
C ARG A 143 10.97 -10.85 -17.52
N ARG A 144 11.77 -10.41 -18.50
CA ARG A 144 12.28 -9.03 -18.52
C ARG A 144 11.15 -8.02 -18.67
N LEU A 145 10.22 -8.26 -19.59
CA LEU A 145 9.07 -7.37 -19.82
C LEU A 145 8.20 -7.24 -18.57
N LEU A 146 7.83 -8.35 -17.94
CA LEU A 146 7.03 -8.37 -16.71
C LEU A 146 7.72 -7.61 -15.57
N ARG A 147 8.99 -7.89 -15.33
CA ARG A 147 9.75 -7.27 -14.22
C ARG A 147 9.92 -5.77 -14.43
N VAL A 148 10.21 -5.32 -15.65
CA VAL A 148 10.28 -3.89 -15.97
C VAL A 148 8.91 -3.23 -15.82
N ALA A 149 7.83 -3.86 -16.30
CA ALA A 149 6.48 -3.30 -16.14
C ALA A 149 6.09 -3.15 -14.66
N LEU A 150 6.34 -4.16 -13.82
CA LEU A 150 6.06 -4.08 -12.38
C LEU A 150 6.96 -3.09 -11.65
N LEU A 151 8.20 -2.92 -12.08
CA LEU A 151 9.07 -1.88 -11.53
C LEU A 151 8.47 -0.50 -11.83
N LEU A 152 8.00 -0.26 -13.04
CA LEU A 152 7.62 1.08 -13.50
C LEU A 152 6.13 1.43 -13.38
N HIS A 153 5.27 0.49 -12.98
CA HIS A 153 3.80 0.66 -13.00
C HIS A 153 3.29 1.87 -12.21
N ASP A 154 4.02 2.23 -11.15
CA ASP A 154 3.62 3.21 -10.14
C ASP A 154 4.20 4.62 -10.38
N LEU A 155 4.94 4.83 -11.48
CA LEU A 155 5.66 6.07 -11.76
C LEU A 155 4.76 7.30 -11.96
N GLY A 156 3.53 7.10 -12.43
CA GLY A 156 2.57 8.17 -12.69
C GLY A 156 1.88 8.74 -11.44
N HIS A 157 2.18 8.24 -10.24
CA HIS A 157 1.52 8.72 -9.02
C HIS A 157 2.01 10.10 -8.56
N GLY A 158 1.05 10.96 -8.21
CA GLY A 158 1.26 12.23 -7.53
C GLY A 158 1.39 12.09 -6.00
N PRO A 159 1.74 13.18 -5.31
CA PRO A 159 1.80 13.22 -3.85
C PRO A 159 0.45 12.88 -3.22
N PHE A 160 0.44 12.00 -2.21
CA PHE A 160 -0.78 11.47 -1.60
C PHE A 160 -1.81 10.86 -2.60
N SER A 161 -1.36 10.57 -3.82
CA SER A 161 -2.04 9.82 -4.88
C SER A 161 -3.51 10.20 -5.09
N HIS A 162 -4.48 9.49 -4.52
CA HIS A 162 -5.91 9.74 -4.73
C HIS A 162 -6.35 11.16 -4.39
N ALA A 163 -5.76 11.78 -3.36
CA ALA A 163 -6.06 13.17 -3.03
C ALA A 163 -5.63 14.11 -4.18
N SER A 164 -4.41 13.94 -4.70
CA SER A 164 -3.91 14.73 -5.84
C SER A 164 -4.71 14.48 -7.12
N GLU A 165 -5.02 13.23 -7.46
CA GLU A 165 -5.79 12.87 -8.66
C GLU A 165 -7.17 13.53 -8.67
N SER A 166 -7.85 13.59 -7.52
CA SER A 166 -9.15 14.23 -7.38
C SER A 166 -9.13 15.74 -7.64
N VAL A 167 -7.98 16.37 -7.43
CA VAL A 167 -7.79 17.81 -7.65
C VAL A 167 -7.33 18.09 -9.08
N LEU A 168 -6.44 17.25 -9.62
CA LEU A 168 -5.88 17.43 -10.97
C LEU A 168 -6.80 16.95 -12.09
N GLY A 169 -7.79 16.12 -11.78
CA GLY A 169 -8.72 15.58 -12.78
C GLY A 169 -8.07 14.65 -13.81
N ARG A 170 -6.81 14.24 -13.61
CA ARG A 170 -6.07 13.29 -14.45
C ARG A 170 -5.74 12.03 -13.66
N ARG A 171 -5.84 10.86 -14.31
CA ARG A 171 -5.45 9.57 -13.73
C ARG A 171 -3.92 9.39 -13.80
N HIS A 172 -3.34 8.69 -12.82
CA HIS A 172 -1.91 8.36 -12.85
C HIS A 172 -1.51 7.52 -14.07
N GLU A 173 -2.41 6.69 -14.61
CA GLU A 173 -2.15 5.86 -15.80
C GLU A 173 -1.69 6.70 -17.01
N THR A 174 -2.35 7.83 -17.25
CA THR A 174 -1.98 8.77 -18.32
C THR A 174 -0.63 9.42 -18.05
N ARG A 175 -0.31 9.68 -16.77
CA ARG A 175 1.00 10.20 -16.37
C ARG A 175 2.11 9.18 -16.54
N THR A 176 1.84 7.91 -16.30
CA THR A 176 2.84 6.85 -16.46
C THR A 176 3.37 6.82 -17.90
N GLU A 177 2.50 6.99 -18.91
CA GLU A 177 2.94 7.10 -20.31
C GLU A 177 3.93 8.27 -20.54
N GLU A 178 3.59 9.47 -20.05
CA GLU A 178 4.45 10.65 -20.14
C GLU A 178 5.79 10.44 -19.41
N VAL A 179 5.77 9.82 -18.22
CA VAL A 179 6.99 9.53 -17.45
C VAL A 179 7.87 8.52 -18.17
N LEU A 180 7.30 7.44 -18.72
CA LEU A 180 8.04 6.42 -19.47
C LEU A 180 8.75 6.99 -20.71
N ALA A 181 8.30 8.14 -21.22
CA ALA A 181 8.92 8.82 -22.33
C ALA A 181 10.24 9.55 -21.99
N ILE A 182 10.58 9.68 -20.71
CA ILE A 182 11.80 10.38 -20.25
C ILE A 182 13.06 9.63 -20.71
N PRO A 183 14.09 10.32 -21.25
CA PRO A 183 15.28 9.68 -21.82
C PRO A 183 15.95 8.63 -20.91
N GLN A 184 16.09 8.94 -19.62
CA GLN A 184 16.69 8.03 -18.62
C GLN A 184 15.97 6.68 -18.53
N LEU A 185 14.63 6.70 -18.63
CA LEU A 185 13.81 5.49 -18.58
C LEU A 185 13.82 4.76 -19.92
N ARG A 186 13.79 5.48 -21.05
CA ARG A 186 13.95 4.89 -22.39
C ARG A 186 15.27 4.13 -22.51
N GLU A 187 16.38 4.77 -22.16
CA GLU A 187 17.70 4.11 -22.17
C GLU A 187 17.75 2.88 -21.24
N GLY A 188 17.10 2.94 -20.07
CA GLY A 188 17.03 1.80 -19.15
C GLY A 188 16.21 0.63 -19.72
N MET A 189 15.09 0.92 -20.38
CA MET A 189 14.25 -0.08 -21.06
C MET A 189 14.98 -0.69 -22.26
N GLU A 190 15.69 0.11 -23.05
CA GLU A 190 16.54 -0.36 -24.16
C GLU A 190 17.64 -1.31 -23.65
N ARG A 191 18.31 -0.98 -22.54
CA ARG A 191 19.30 -1.87 -21.90
C ARG A 191 18.69 -3.17 -21.39
N ALA A 192 17.42 -3.14 -20.96
CA ALA A 192 16.67 -4.34 -20.59
C ALA A 192 16.16 -5.13 -21.80
N GLY A 193 16.26 -4.57 -23.02
CA GLY A 193 15.73 -5.17 -24.24
C GLY A 193 14.21 -5.29 -24.21
N VAL A 194 13.52 -4.26 -23.71
CA VAL A 194 12.05 -4.18 -23.65
C VAL A 194 11.57 -2.87 -24.28
N GLU A 195 10.47 -2.92 -25.02
CA GLU A 195 9.93 -1.74 -25.70
C GLU A 195 9.01 -0.94 -24.76
N PRO A 196 9.13 0.40 -24.71
CA PRO A 196 8.26 1.24 -23.86
C PRO A 196 6.77 1.03 -24.11
N ARG A 197 6.38 0.76 -25.36
CA ARG A 197 4.98 0.51 -25.73
C ARG A 197 4.45 -0.80 -25.15
N GLU A 198 5.27 -1.83 -25.08
CA GLU A 198 4.89 -3.12 -24.48
C GLU A 198 4.78 -3.00 -22.96
N VAL A 199 5.72 -2.29 -22.34
CA VAL A 199 5.66 -1.95 -20.91
C VAL A 199 4.37 -1.20 -20.59
N LEU A 200 4.05 -0.16 -21.38
CA LEU A 200 2.82 0.62 -21.23
C LEU A 200 1.58 -0.27 -21.40
N ALA A 201 1.55 -1.13 -22.44
CA ALA A 201 0.42 -2.05 -22.68
C ALA A 201 0.17 -3.00 -21.49
N LEU A 202 1.20 -3.35 -20.70
CA LEU A 202 1.04 -4.12 -19.47
C LEU A 202 0.48 -3.30 -18.30
N ILE A 203 0.76 -2.00 -18.24
CA ILE A 203 0.35 -1.13 -17.12
C ILE A 203 -1.06 -0.56 -17.33
N VAL A 204 -1.37 -0.03 -18.52
CA VAL A 204 -2.63 0.70 -18.79
C VAL A 204 -3.58 -0.06 -19.71
N ALA A 205 -4.86 0.28 -19.74
CA ALA A 205 -5.86 -0.48 -20.52
C ALA A 205 -5.67 -0.38 -22.06
N ASP A 206 -5.14 0.74 -22.55
CA ASP A 206 -4.93 1.03 -23.97
C ASP A 206 -3.52 1.61 -24.14
N PRO A 207 -2.63 1.04 -25.00
CA PRO A 207 -2.88 0.00 -26.00
C PRO A 207 -3.11 -1.40 -25.40
N PRO A 208 -3.79 -2.31 -26.14
CA PRO A 208 -3.94 -3.70 -25.71
C PRO A 208 -2.58 -4.42 -25.73
N SER A 209 -2.38 -5.30 -24.74
CA SER A 209 -1.18 -6.14 -24.66
C SER A 209 -1.27 -7.37 -25.56
N SER A 210 -0.18 -7.71 -26.24
CA SER A 210 0.01 -9.00 -26.92
C SER A 210 0.26 -10.17 -25.95
N PHE A 211 0.49 -9.87 -24.66
CA PHE A 211 0.77 -10.83 -23.60
C PHE A 211 -0.35 -10.78 -22.53
N PRO A 212 -1.50 -11.45 -22.76
CA PRO A 212 -2.66 -11.34 -21.88
C PRO A 212 -2.41 -11.86 -20.46
N VAL A 213 -1.59 -12.91 -20.29
CA VAL A 213 -1.25 -13.45 -18.96
C VAL A 213 -0.34 -12.48 -18.21
N LEU A 214 0.66 -11.88 -18.87
CA LEU A 214 1.50 -10.85 -18.25
C LEU A 214 0.66 -9.61 -17.89
N LYS A 215 -0.30 -9.24 -18.75
CA LYS A 215 -1.23 -8.15 -18.48
C LYS A 215 -2.03 -8.42 -17.21
N GLU A 216 -2.52 -9.65 -17.03
CA GLU A 216 -3.22 -10.05 -15.82
C GLU A 216 -2.32 -10.10 -14.58
N LEU A 217 -1.03 -10.42 -14.73
CA LEU A 217 -0.06 -10.36 -13.64
C LEU A 217 0.35 -8.93 -13.25
N VAL A 218 0.29 -7.95 -14.16
CA VAL A 218 0.67 -6.55 -13.88
C VAL A 218 -0.52 -5.72 -13.43
N SER A 219 -1.59 -5.72 -14.22
CA SER A 219 -2.75 -4.84 -14.01
C SER A 219 -4.05 -5.62 -14.22
N GLY A 220 -4.06 -6.90 -13.86
CA GLY A 220 -5.23 -7.76 -13.95
C GLY A 220 -6.35 -7.28 -13.04
N PRO A 221 -7.60 -7.65 -13.34
CA PRO A 221 -8.72 -7.13 -12.57
C PRO A 221 -8.92 -7.85 -11.21
N ASN A 222 -8.34 -9.04 -11.04
CA ASN A 222 -8.56 -9.88 -9.86
C ASN A 222 -7.28 -10.32 -9.14
N LEU A 223 -6.24 -10.75 -9.86
CA LEU A 223 -5.09 -11.46 -9.30
C LEU A 223 -3.76 -10.98 -9.92
N ASP A 224 -3.36 -9.75 -9.64
CA ASP A 224 -2.09 -9.16 -10.10
C ASP A 224 -1.06 -9.04 -8.97
N CYS A 225 0.19 -8.86 -9.37
CA CYS A 225 1.35 -8.83 -8.48
C CYS A 225 1.44 -7.51 -7.70
N ASP A 226 0.85 -6.43 -8.23
CA ASP A 226 0.62 -5.17 -7.52
C ASP A 226 -0.17 -5.44 -6.22
N ARG A 227 -1.39 -5.99 -6.32
CA ARG A 227 -2.21 -6.33 -5.14
C ARG A 227 -1.55 -7.36 -4.24
N MET A 228 -0.85 -8.33 -4.83
CA MET A 228 -0.14 -9.32 -4.05
C MET A 228 0.93 -8.71 -3.14
N ASP A 229 1.67 -7.70 -3.61
CA ASP A 229 2.63 -6.99 -2.77
C ASP A 229 1.92 -6.07 -1.77
N TYR A 230 1.09 -5.12 -2.25
CA TYR A 230 0.61 -4.06 -1.35
C TYR A 230 -0.24 -4.62 -0.22
N LEU A 231 -1.05 -5.66 -0.42
CA LEU A 231 -1.89 -6.19 0.66
C LEU A 231 -1.04 -6.69 1.84
N GLN A 232 0.04 -7.40 1.54
CA GLN A 232 0.97 -7.88 2.57
C GLN A 232 1.79 -6.75 3.17
N ARG A 233 2.24 -5.82 2.33
CA ARG A 233 3.08 -4.68 2.74
C ARG A 233 2.31 -3.71 3.63
N ASP A 234 1.12 -3.34 3.20
CA ASP A 234 0.23 -2.45 3.93
C ASP A 234 -0.16 -3.11 5.26
N ALA A 235 -0.47 -4.40 5.29
CA ALA A 235 -0.71 -5.15 6.53
C ALA A 235 0.52 -5.16 7.46
N TYR A 236 1.72 -5.35 6.89
CA TYR A 236 2.97 -5.35 7.66
C TYR A 236 3.22 -3.99 8.33
N PHE A 237 3.15 -2.90 7.57
CA PHE A 237 3.47 -1.55 8.07
C PHE A 237 2.34 -0.91 8.89
N THR A 238 1.08 -1.27 8.64
CA THR A 238 -0.05 -0.81 9.49
C THR A 238 -0.18 -1.63 10.77
N GLY A 239 0.37 -2.84 10.81
CA GLY A 239 0.19 -3.80 11.90
C GLY A 239 -1.17 -4.51 11.89
N VAL A 240 -2.01 -4.26 10.88
CA VAL A 240 -3.31 -4.93 10.74
C VAL A 240 -3.11 -6.36 10.24
N SER A 241 -3.59 -7.35 11.00
CA SER A 241 -3.47 -8.76 10.62
C SER A 241 -4.35 -9.14 9.42
N GLY A 242 -5.42 -8.38 9.18
CA GLY A 242 -6.45 -8.69 8.19
C GLY A 242 -5.96 -8.74 6.75
N GLY A 243 -4.83 -8.13 6.39
CA GLY A 243 -4.30 -8.18 5.02
C GLY A 243 -3.29 -9.29 4.74
N ARG A 244 -3.03 -10.18 5.71
CA ARG A 244 -2.11 -11.31 5.53
C ARG A 244 -2.84 -12.49 4.86
N TYR A 245 -2.16 -13.12 3.91
CA TYR A 245 -2.62 -14.34 3.24
C TYR A 245 -1.40 -15.20 2.88
N ASP A 246 -1.61 -16.49 2.59
CA ASP A 246 -0.54 -17.39 2.15
C ASP A 246 -0.10 -17.10 0.70
N ALA A 247 0.77 -16.10 0.55
CA ALA A 247 1.28 -15.70 -0.76
C ALA A 247 2.15 -16.77 -1.42
N ALA A 248 2.86 -17.58 -0.64
CA ALA A 248 3.68 -18.66 -1.17
C ALA A 248 2.81 -19.73 -1.83
N GLN A 249 1.75 -20.17 -1.13
CA GLN A 249 0.81 -21.15 -1.68
C GLN A 249 0.00 -20.59 -2.86
N LEU A 250 -0.42 -19.32 -2.79
CA LEU A 250 -1.14 -18.69 -3.90
C LEU A 250 -0.30 -18.66 -5.17
N VAL A 251 0.94 -18.17 -5.06
CA VAL A 251 1.89 -18.09 -6.19
C VAL A 251 2.23 -19.49 -6.73
N ALA A 252 2.51 -20.44 -5.84
CA ALA A 252 2.79 -21.83 -6.21
C ALA A 252 1.59 -22.55 -6.85
N SER A 253 0.40 -21.96 -6.82
CA SER A 253 -0.80 -22.52 -7.45
C SER A 253 -1.19 -21.80 -8.74
N LEU A 254 -0.45 -20.78 -9.19
CA LEU A 254 -0.73 -20.09 -10.44
C LEU A 254 -0.52 -21.03 -11.64
N ARG A 255 -1.43 -20.93 -12.61
CA ARG A 255 -1.40 -21.73 -13.85
C ARG A 255 -2.00 -20.92 -15.01
N VAL A 256 -1.53 -21.19 -16.24
CA VAL A 256 -2.20 -20.71 -17.45
C VAL A 256 -3.34 -21.67 -17.80
N LEU A 257 -4.56 -21.15 -17.84
CA LEU A 257 -5.76 -21.88 -18.23
C LEU A 257 -6.21 -21.45 -19.64
N ARG A 258 -6.84 -22.37 -20.39
CA ARG A 258 -7.47 -22.05 -21.68
C ARG A 258 -8.97 -21.87 -21.47
N VAL A 259 -9.44 -20.63 -21.58
CA VAL A 259 -10.86 -20.27 -21.49
C VAL A 259 -11.26 -19.66 -22.82
N ASP A 260 -12.28 -20.23 -23.46
CA ASP A 260 -12.72 -19.83 -24.82
C ASP A 260 -11.58 -19.82 -25.85
N GLY A 261 -10.65 -20.77 -25.71
CA GLY A 261 -9.47 -20.89 -26.56
C GLY A 261 -8.34 -19.90 -26.25
N GLN A 262 -8.54 -18.94 -25.34
CA GLN A 262 -7.56 -17.92 -24.98
C GLN A 262 -6.81 -18.26 -23.68
N PRO A 263 -5.50 -17.96 -23.59
CA PRO A 263 -4.74 -18.13 -22.36
C PRO A 263 -5.14 -17.08 -21.32
N ARG A 264 -5.44 -17.54 -20.10
CA ARG A 264 -5.84 -16.72 -18.95
C ARG A 264 -5.08 -17.17 -17.71
N LEU A 265 -4.78 -16.23 -16.83
CA LEU A 265 -4.27 -16.54 -15.49
C LEU A 265 -5.37 -17.21 -14.67
N GLY A 266 -5.03 -18.33 -14.06
CA GLY A 266 -5.90 -19.06 -13.16
C GLY A 266 -5.14 -19.72 -12.04
N ILE A 267 -5.89 -20.47 -11.23
CA ILE A 267 -5.37 -21.14 -10.03
C ILE A 267 -5.64 -22.65 -10.12
N ASP A 268 -4.65 -23.47 -9.81
CA ASP A 268 -4.83 -24.90 -9.55
C ASP A 268 -5.71 -25.10 -8.31
N GLY A 269 -6.59 -26.09 -8.31
CA GLY A 269 -7.58 -26.28 -7.23
C GLY A 269 -6.97 -26.43 -5.82
N ARG A 270 -5.70 -26.86 -5.71
CA ARG A 270 -4.98 -26.91 -4.42
C ARG A 270 -4.68 -25.52 -3.84
N GLY A 271 -4.71 -24.48 -4.65
CA GLY A 271 -4.56 -23.08 -4.25
C GLY A 271 -5.85 -22.37 -3.86
N LEU A 272 -7.01 -23.03 -3.93
CA LEU A 272 -8.31 -22.39 -3.71
C LEU A 272 -8.39 -21.70 -2.34
N VAL A 273 -7.89 -22.34 -1.29
CA VAL A 273 -7.88 -21.76 0.07
C VAL A 273 -6.95 -20.54 0.17
N ALA A 274 -5.81 -20.54 -0.52
CA ALA A 274 -4.93 -19.38 -0.56
C ALA A 274 -5.56 -18.21 -1.34
N LEU A 275 -6.32 -18.52 -2.39
CA LEU A 275 -7.10 -17.54 -3.13
C LEU A 275 -8.24 -16.95 -2.28
N GLU A 276 -8.95 -17.79 -1.52
CA GLU A 276 -9.95 -17.35 -0.54
C GLU A 276 -9.36 -16.37 0.48
N GLN A 277 -8.19 -16.70 1.04
CA GLN A 277 -7.48 -15.81 1.95
C GLN A 277 -7.09 -14.49 1.27
N PHE A 278 -6.63 -14.50 0.03
CA PHE A 278 -6.29 -13.29 -0.72
C PHE A 278 -7.51 -12.38 -0.93
N VAL A 279 -8.65 -12.94 -1.34
CA VAL A 279 -9.90 -12.18 -1.52
C VAL A 279 -10.39 -11.61 -0.19
N LEU A 280 -10.34 -12.41 0.88
CA LEU A 280 -10.69 -11.96 2.22
C LEU A 280 -9.73 -10.87 2.73
N ALA A 281 -8.43 -11.02 2.49
CA ALA A 281 -7.42 -10.06 2.89
C ALA A 281 -7.66 -8.70 2.25
N ARG A 282 -7.99 -8.68 0.96
CA ARG A 282 -8.41 -7.47 0.26
C ARG A 282 -9.62 -6.82 0.91
N TYR A 283 -10.68 -7.60 1.21
CA TYR A 283 -11.88 -7.06 1.85
C TYR A 283 -11.56 -6.41 3.20
N MET A 284 -10.78 -7.11 4.02
CA MET A 284 -10.39 -6.64 5.34
C MET A 284 -9.54 -5.38 5.27
N MET A 285 -8.62 -5.26 4.31
CA MET A 285 -7.80 -4.06 4.14
C MET A 285 -8.62 -2.83 3.72
N PHE A 286 -9.61 -3.00 2.84
CA PHE A 286 -10.56 -1.91 2.54
C PHE A 286 -11.36 -1.49 3.78
N ALA A 287 -11.87 -2.47 4.53
CA ALA A 287 -12.68 -2.20 5.71
C ALA A 287 -11.93 -1.55 6.86
N THR A 288 -10.64 -1.86 7.03
CA THR A 288 -9.86 -1.46 8.20
C THR A 288 -8.91 -0.31 7.93
N VAL A 289 -8.25 -0.28 6.77
CA VAL A 289 -7.16 0.66 6.46
C VAL A 289 -7.59 1.69 5.43
N TYR A 290 -7.95 1.24 4.22
CA TYR A 290 -8.12 2.16 3.07
C TYR A 290 -9.30 3.12 3.27
N PHE A 291 -10.41 2.64 3.85
CA PHE A 291 -11.55 3.48 4.20
C PHE A 291 -11.62 3.82 5.68
N HIS A 292 -10.48 3.85 6.39
CA HIS A 292 -10.45 4.26 7.78
C HIS A 292 -10.89 5.73 7.93
N HIS A 293 -11.87 5.97 8.81
CA HIS A 293 -12.56 7.26 8.93
C HIS A 293 -11.61 8.44 9.21
N THR A 294 -10.53 8.22 9.97
CA THR A 294 -9.54 9.28 10.25
C THR A 294 -8.77 9.65 8.98
N THR A 295 -8.31 8.66 8.20
CA THR A 295 -7.60 8.87 6.93
C THR A 295 -8.50 9.64 5.96
N ARG A 296 -9.74 9.18 5.79
CA ARG A 296 -10.74 9.82 4.92
C ARG A 296 -11.02 11.28 5.29
N ALA A 297 -11.16 11.57 6.58
CA ALA A 297 -11.36 12.93 7.07
C ALA A 297 -10.18 13.85 6.72
N PHE A 298 -8.93 13.38 6.87
CA PHE A 298 -7.76 14.17 6.52
C PHE A 298 -7.50 14.25 5.01
N GLU A 299 -7.85 13.23 4.22
CA GLU A 299 -7.82 13.31 2.75
C GLU A 299 -8.78 14.38 2.22
N ARG A 300 -9.98 14.52 2.82
CA ARG A 300 -10.92 15.60 2.49
C ARG A 300 -10.31 16.98 2.70
N VAL A 301 -9.57 17.16 3.80
CA VAL A 301 -8.85 18.40 4.16
C VAL A 301 -7.66 18.63 3.22
N LEU A 302 -6.93 17.57 2.88
CA LEU A 302 -5.84 17.64 1.92
C LEU A 302 -6.32 18.07 0.54
N GLY A 303 -7.48 17.58 0.09
CA GLY A 303 -8.07 18.05 -1.17
C GLY A 303 -8.33 19.56 -1.17
N ASP A 304 -8.76 20.14 -0.05
CA ASP A 304 -8.93 21.60 0.07
C ASP A 304 -7.58 22.32 0.06
N ALA A 305 -6.61 21.82 0.83
CA ALA A 305 -5.27 22.40 0.89
C ALA A 305 -4.56 22.36 -0.48
N LEU A 306 -4.70 21.27 -1.24
CA LEU A 306 -4.12 21.14 -2.58
C LEU A 306 -4.77 22.10 -3.59
N ARG A 307 -6.09 22.34 -3.50
CA ARG A 307 -6.76 23.35 -4.35
C ARG A 307 -6.31 24.77 -4.02
N GLU A 308 -5.98 25.05 -2.76
CA GLU A 308 -5.43 26.33 -2.35
C GLU A 308 -3.97 26.50 -2.81
N LEU A 309 -3.17 25.42 -2.80
CA LEU A 309 -1.78 25.42 -3.25
C LEU A 309 -1.65 25.48 -4.78
N TRP A 310 -2.45 24.71 -5.50
CA TRP A 310 -2.44 24.65 -6.97
C TRP A 310 -3.49 25.59 -7.53
N THR A 311 -3.18 26.89 -7.47
CA THR A 311 -4.08 27.93 -8.00
C THR A 311 -4.29 27.83 -9.51
N ASP A 312 -3.29 27.29 -10.24
CA ASP A 312 -3.41 26.88 -11.63
C ASP A 312 -3.00 25.40 -11.79
N PRO A 313 -3.93 24.45 -11.63
CA PRO A 313 -3.63 23.02 -11.77
C PRO A 313 -3.10 22.62 -13.15
N GLN A 314 -3.28 23.47 -14.19
CA GLN A 314 -2.80 23.17 -15.54
C GLN A 314 -1.28 23.24 -15.64
N GLU A 315 -0.59 23.96 -14.76
CA GLU A 315 0.87 23.97 -14.72
C GLU A 315 1.44 22.56 -14.48
N LEU A 316 0.72 21.74 -13.73
CA LEU A 316 1.08 20.34 -13.46
C LEU A 316 0.91 19.45 -14.69
N ASP A 317 0.30 19.92 -15.79
CA ASP A 317 0.29 19.19 -17.06
C ASP A 317 1.69 19.04 -17.64
N ALA A 318 2.60 19.98 -17.36
CA ALA A 318 4.02 19.81 -17.67
C ALA A 318 4.64 18.71 -16.79
N ILE A 319 5.27 17.72 -17.43
CA ILE A 319 5.78 16.54 -16.72
C ILE A 319 6.90 16.89 -15.74
N GLU A 320 7.70 17.90 -16.06
CA GLU A 320 8.76 18.41 -15.20
C GLU A 320 8.19 19.01 -13.90
N GLU A 321 7.12 19.81 -14.01
CA GLU A 321 6.46 20.38 -12.84
C GLU A 321 5.79 19.27 -12.01
N PHE A 322 5.05 18.36 -12.65
CA PHE A 322 4.46 17.20 -11.96
C PHE A 322 5.50 16.40 -11.15
N LEU A 323 6.64 16.08 -11.76
CA LEU A 323 7.72 15.33 -11.10
C LEU A 323 8.42 16.13 -10.00
N ALA A 324 8.33 17.46 -10.00
CA ALA A 324 8.84 18.30 -8.93
C ALA A 324 7.95 18.27 -7.68
N TRP A 325 6.75 17.69 -7.73
CA TRP A 325 5.89 17.52 -6.56
C TRP A 325 6.00 16.12 -5.96
N ASP A 326 6.24 16.05 -4.66
CA ASP A 326 6.18 14.84 -3.85
C ASP A 326 5.60 15.19 -2.46
N ASP A 327 5.42 14.19 -1.59
CA ASP A 327 4.79 14.42 -0.29
C ASP A 327 5.58 15.43 0.55
N PHE A 328 6.91 15.48 0.37
CA PHE A 328 7.77 16.40 1.13
C PHE A 328 7.56 17.83 0.68
N ARG A 329 7.51 18.09 -0.63
CA ARG A 329 7.20 19.45 -1.15
C ARG A 329 5.82 19.90 -0.69
N VAL A 330 4.78 19.07 -0.82
CA VAL A 330 3.44 19.43 -0.33
C VAL A 330 3.48 19.81 1.15
N MET A 331 4.11 18.99 1.99
CA MET A 331 4.18 19.28 3.43
C MET A 331 5.02 20.51 3.76
N GLU A 332 6.02 20.86 2.95
CA GLU A 332 6.80 22.10 3.09
C GLU A 332 5.94 23.33 2.80
N GLU A 333 5.20 23.33 1.68
CA GLU A 333 4.29 24.42 1.32
C GLU A 333 3.16 24.60 2.35
N LEU A 334 2.63 23.49 2.88
CA LEU A 334 1.64 23.54 3.96
C LEU A 334 2.21 24.07 5.28
N ARG A 335 3.52 23.94 5.52
CA ARG A 335 4.14 24.42 6.77
C ARG A 335 4.11 25.94 6.85
N SER A 336 4.38 26.62 5.73
CA SER A 336 4.41 28.08 5.62
C SER A 336 3.00 28.69 5.49
N SER A 337 2.06 27.92 4.94
CA SER A 337 0.67 28.34 4.75
C SER A 337 -0.09 28.61 6.06
N GLN A 338 -0.93 29.65 6.02
CA GLN A 338 -1.81 30.05 7.13
C GLN A 338 -3.29 29.72 6.84
N THR A 339 -3.57 28.86 5.87
CA THR A 339 -4.95 28.44 5.61
C THR A 339 -5.45 27.47 6.70
N ALA A 340 -6.77 27.36 6.84
CA ALA A 340 -7.34 26.44 7.82
C ALA A 340 -7.00 24.98 7.51
N ALA A 341 -6.98 24.60 6.23
CA ALA A 341 -6.65 23.26 5.79
C ALA A 341 -5.17 22.92 6.05
N ALA A 342 -4.26 23.84 5.77
CA ALA A 342 -2.83 23.67 6.06
C ALA A 342 -2.57 23.48 7.57
N ARG A 343 -3.15 24.34 8.42
CA ARG A 343 -3.07 24.18 9.88
C ARG A 343 -3.65 22.84 10.35
N ALA A 344 -4.79 22.43 9.81
CA ALA A 344 -5.42 21.17 10.17
C ALA A 344 -4.51 19.96 9.89
N LEU A 345 -3.83 19.93 8.75
CA LEU A 345 -2.90 18.86 8.40
C LEU A 345 -1.61 18.93 9.22
N ARG A 346 -1.00 20.10 9.35
CA ARG A 346 0.26 20.30 10.09
C ARG A 346 0.13 19.98 11.57
N ASP A 347 -0.93 20.49 12.20
CA ASP A 347 -1.11 20.41 13.65
C ASP A 347 -2.02 19.23 14.04
N ARG A 348 -2.39 18.38 13.08
CA ARG A 348 -3.30 17.23 13.23
C ARG A 348 -4.63 17.61 13.91
N ILE A 349 -5.16 18.76 13.55
CA ILE A 349 -6.47 19.23 14.02
C ILE A 349 -7.52 18.63 13.09
N ALA A 350 -8.20 17.57 13.52
CA ALA A 350 -9.24 16.92 12.72
C ALA A 350 -10.51 17.80 12.67
N PRO A 351 -10.82 18.49 11.57
CA PRO A 351 -11.96 19.41 11.53
C PRO A 351 -13.30 18.66 11.42
N LEU A 352 -13.26 17.39 11.01
CA LEU A 352 -14.40 16.50 10.85
C LEU A 352 -14.32 15.36 11.87
N ALA A 353 -15.47 14.96 12.40
CA ALA A 353 -15.60 13.81 13.28
C ALA A 353 -16.67 12.85 12.78
N LEU A 354 -16.41 11.56 12.91
CA LEU A 354 -17.34 10.51 12.52
C LEU A 354 -18.58 10.53 13.42
N ALA A 355 -19.75 10.74 12.80
CA ALA A 355 -21.06 10.68 13.43
C ALA A 355 -21.67 9.28 13.33
N ALA A 356 -21.60 8.64 12.16
CA ALA A 356 -22.15 7.30 11.94
C ALA A 356 -21.45 6.57 10.79
N GLU A 357 -21.47 5.24 10.82
CA GLU A 357 -20.92 4.36 9.79
C GLU A 357 -21.92 3.25 9.43
N PHE A 358 -21.95 2.90 8.15
CA PHE A 358 -22.90 1.97 7.53
C PHE A 358 -22.17 1.10 6.50
N ASN A 359 -22.06 -0.19 6.80
CA ASN A 359 -21.25 -1.12 6.02
C ASN A 359 -22.10 -2.19 5.30
N GLY A 360 -23.40 -2.24 5.56
CA GLY A 360 -24.32 -3.13 4.86
C GLY A 360 -24.83 -2.54 3.55
N GLU A 361 -25.08 -3.41 2.56
CA GLU A 361 -25.80 -3.02 1.34
C GLU A 361 -27.19 -2.45 1.67
N ARG A 362 -27.90 -3.11 2.59
CA ARG A 362 -29.25 -2.71 3.05
C ARG A 362 -29.26 -1.40 3.86
N ASP A 363 -28.11 -0.91 4.27
CA ASP A 363 -28.01 0.29 5.10
C ASP A 363 -28.19 1.58 4.30
N LEU A 364 -28.23 1.55 2.96
CA LEU A 364 -28.34 2.77 2.13
C LEU A 364 -29.50 3.66 2.57
N THR A 365 -30.68 3.08 2.77
CA THR A 365 -31.87 3.85 3.17
C THR A 365 -31.75 4.41 4.59
N LEU A 366 -31.01 3.74 5.48
CA LEU A 366 -30.73 4.24 6.84
C LEU A 366 -29.67 5.35 6.81
N TYR A 367 -28.63 5.18 5.99
CA TYR A 367 -27.61 6.19 5.71
C TYR A 367 -28.26 7.49 5.21
N GLU A 368 -29.10 7.42 4.17
CA GLU A 368 -29.77 8.60 3.62
C GLU A 368 -30.71 9.27 4.62
N ALA A 369 -31.39 8.48 5.47
CA ALA A 369 -32.24 9.03 6.52
C ALA A 369 -31.43 9.76 7.60
N CYS A 370 -30.30 9.18 8.02
CA CYS A 370 -29.38 9.85 8.94
C CYS A 370 -28.78 11.11 8.30
N GLU A 371 -28.37 11.04 7.03
CA GLU A 371 -27.79 12.17 6.31
C GLU A 371 -28.77 13.35 6.23
N ARG A 372 -30.05 13.09 5.90
CA ARG A 372 -31.07 14.14 5.90
C ARG A 372 -31.23 14.80 7.27
N VAL A 373 -31.41 14.00 8.33
CA VAL A 373 -31.56 14.53 9.70
C VAL A 373 -30.35 15.36 10.13
N LEU A 374 -29.14 14.90 9.80
CA LEU A 374 -27.93 15.66 10.10
C LEU A 374 -27.85 16.95 9.28
N ARG A 375 -28.16 16.92 7.98
CA ARG A 375 -28.15 18.12 7.12
C ARG A 375 -29.22 19.13 7.54
N ASP A 376 -30.39 18.68 7.97
CA ASP A 376 -31.43 19.56 8.52
C ASP A 376 -30.95 20.26 9.81
N ARG A 377 -30.12 19.58 10.61
CA ARG A 377 -29.61 20.11 11.89
C ARG A 377 -28.35 20.96 11.76
N PHE A 378 -27.41 20.54 10.92
CA PHE A 378 -26.05 21.09 10.85
C PHE A 378 -25.72 21.70 9.47
N ALA A 379 -26.66 21.70 8.52
CA ALA A 379 -26.50 22.27 7.18
C ALA A 379 -25.23 21.76 6.48
N ASP A 380 -24.41 22.69 5.97
CA ASP A 380 -23.18 22.41 5.21
C ASP A 380 -22.02 21.87 6.07
N ASP A 381 -22.22 21.74 7.39
CA ASP A 381 -21.23 21.12 8.28
C ASP A 381 -21.27 19.60 8.28
N VAL A 382 -22.12 18.99 7.46
CA VAL A 382 -22.22 17.53 7.27
C VAL A 382 -21.50 17.11 5.99
N TRP A 383 -20.66 16.10 6.09
CA TRP A 383 -20.04 15.44 4.94
C TRP A 383 -20.40 13.96 4.91
N GLY A 384 -21.02 13.54 3.81
CA GLY A 384 -21.23 12.13 3.48
C GLY A 384 -20.09 11.58 2.62
N ASP A 385 -19.42 10.55 3.12
CA ASP A 385 -18.39 9.79 2.41
C ASP A 385 -18.96 8.40 2.09
N ALA A 386 -19.50 8.22 0.90
CA ALA A 386 -20.10 6.97 0.45
C ALA A 386 -19.14 6.22 -0.48
N GLN A 387 -18.31 5.34 0.08
CA GLN A 387 -17.37 4.52 -0.66
C GLN A 387 -17.98 3.18 -1.05
N GLU A 388 -17.66 2.70 -2.25
CA GLU A 388 -17.94 1.34 -2.69
C GLU A 388 -16.70 0.73 -3.33
N GLU A 389 -16.47 -0.56 -3.12
CA GLU A 389 -15.44 -1.32 -3.81
C GLU A 389 -16.02 -2.59 -4.40
N ARG A 390 -15.67 -2.87 -5.66
CA ARG A 390 -16.00 -4.14 -6.31
C ARG A 390 -14.90 -5.15 -6.01
N MET A 391 -15.22 -6.14 -5.19
CA MET A 391 -14.25 -7.18 -4.81
C MET A 391 -13.87 -8.06 -5.99
N ARG A 392 -14.79 -8.30 -6.93
CA ARG A 392 -14.51 -8.86 -8.26
C ARG A 392 -14.61 -7.76 -9.30
N ARG A 393 -13.55 -7.56 -10.09
CA ARG A 393 -13.56 -6.62 -11.23
C ARG A 393 -13.46 -7.42 -12.53
N GLY A 394 -14.12 -6.95 -13.59
CA GLY A 394 -13.94 -7.48 -14.95
C GLY A 394 -14.26 -8.98 -15.12
N PRO A 395 -13.55 -9.69 -16.04
CA PRO A 395 -13.80 -11.09 -16.35
C PRO A 395 -13.63 -12.02 -15.15
N ALA A 396 -14.20 -13.22 -15.23
CA ALA A 396 -14.09 -14.21 -14.17
C ALA A 396 -12.63 -14.60 -13.90
N LEU A 397 -12.35 -14.89 -12.62
CA LEU A 397 -11.17 -15.62 -12.19
C LEU A 397 -11.50 -17.11 -12.24
N TYR A 398 -10.62 -17.92 -12.80
CA TYR A 398 -10.87 -19.34 -13.04
C TYR A 398 -10.00 -20.24 -12.18
N VAL A 399 -10.56 -21.38 -11.79
CA VAL A 399 -9.91 -22.42 -10.99
C VAL A 399 -9.98 -23.74 -11.76
N HIS A 400 -8.84 -24.44 -11.85
CA HIS A 400 -8.81 -25.81 -12.37
C HIS A 400 -9.03 -26.80 -11.23
N LEU A 401 -10.24 -27.36 -11.16
CA LEU A 401 -10.68 -28.24 -10.09
C LEU A 401 -11.21 -29.55 -10.67
N MET A 402 -10.68 -30.68 -10.18
CA MET A 402 -11.11 -32.04 -10.58
C MET A 402 -11.15 -32.28 -12.10
N GLY A 403 -10.20 -31.70 -12.85
CA GLY A 403 -10.10 -31.86 -14.31
C GLY A 403 -11.01 -30.92 -15.12
N ALA A 404 -11.72 -30.00 -14.47
CA ALA A 404 -12.53 -28.98 -15.12
C ALA A 404 -12.02 -27.57 -14.79
N ILE A 405 -12.25 -26.63 -15.70
CA ILE A 405 -12.05 -25.20 -15.45
C ILE A 405 -13.41 -24.62 -15.06
N VAL A 406 -13.49 -24.04 -13.87
CA VAL A 406 -14.71 -23.42 -13.33
C VAL A 406 -14.43 -22.00 -12.86
N GLU A 407 -15.45 -21.15 -12.77
CA GLU A 407 -15.29 -19.84 -12.14
C GLU A 407 -14.99 -19.98 -10.64
N ALA A 408 -14.16 -19.09 -10.09
CA ALA A 408 -13.82 -19.10 -8.66
C ALA A 408 -15.06 -18.94 -7.76
N THR A 409 -16.10 -18.24 -8.24
CA THR A 409 -17.40 -18.11 -7.54
C THR A 409 -18.24 -19.38 -7.57
N GLU A 410 -17.97 -20.30 -8.49
CA GLU A 410 -18.57 -21.64 -8.48
C GLU A 410 -17.79 -22.57 -7.54
N ALA A 411 -16.47 -22.43 -7.52
CA ALA A 411 -15.57 -23.24 -6.69
C ALA A 411 -15.60 -22.89 -5.19
N SER A 412 -15.97 -21.66 -4.81
CA SER A 412 -15.95 -21.20 -3.41
C SER A 412 -17.18 -20.34 -3.06
N ASP A 413 -17.88 -20.74 -2.00
CA ASP A 413 -18.99 -19.97 -1.44
C ASP A 413 -18.50 -18.66 -0.78
N LEU A 414 -17.29 -18.62 -0.23
CA LEU A 414 -16.70 -17.40 0.34
C LEU A 414 -16.45 -16.37 -0.77
N ILE A 415 -15.80 -16.79 -1.87
CA ILE A 415 -15.54 -15.91 -3.01
C ILE A 415 -16.86 -15.44 -3.61
N ARG A 416 -17.85 -16.35 -3.75
CA ARG A 416 -19.20 -15.98 -4.21
C ARG A 416 -19.85 -14.92 -3.32
N GLY A 417 -19.81 -15.11 -2.00
CA GLY A 417 -20.38 -14.18 -1.03
C GLY A 417 -19.71 -12.80 -1.04
N LEU A 418 -18.42 -12.74 -1.37
CA LEU A 418 -17.67 -11.49 -1.44
C LEU A 418 -17.63 -10.86 -2.84
N ALA A 419 -17.99 -11.57 -3.92
CA ALA A 419 -17.83 -11.10 -5.30
C ALA A 419 -18.64 -9.85 -5.68
N GLY A 420 -19.58 -9.43 -4.83
CA GLY A 420 -20.39 -8.23 -5.03
C GLY A 420 -19.66 -6.92 -4.75
N LYS A 421 -20.47 -5.87 -4.60
CA LYS A 421 -20.02 -4.58 -4.08
C LYS A 421 -19.99 -4.64 -2.56
N ALA A 422 -18.87 -4.24 -1.98
CA ALA A 422 -18.78 -3.91 -0.57
C ALA A 422 -18.92 -2.40 -0.40
N TYR A 423 -19.61 -1.98 0.67
CA TYR A 423 -19.96 -0.59 0.92
C TYR A 423 -19.40 -0.13 2.25
N TRP A 424 -18.86 1.09 2.28
CA TRP A 424 -18.44 1.77 3.49
C TRP A 424 -18.92 3.21 3.42
N ARG A 425 -20.06 3.48 4.04
CA ARG A 425 -20.64 4.82 4.06
C ARG A 425 -20.46 5.44 5.43
N LYS A 426 -19.95 6.66 5.45
CA LYS A 426 -19.64 7.38 6.68
C LYS A 426 -20.30 8.75 6.62
N LEU A 427 -20.87 9.16 7.74
CA LEU A 427 -21.33 10.52 7.94
C LEU A 427 -20.40 11.21 8.93
N PHE A 428 -19.88 12.35 8.51
CA PHE A 428 -19.04 13.22 9.31
C PHE A 428 -19.77 14.52 9.61
N VAL A 429 -19.47 15.10 10.76
CA VAL A 429 -19.88 16.46 11.13
C VAL A 429 -18.67 17.30 11.49
N ARG A 430 -18.70 18.60 11.20
CA ARG A 430 -17.67 19.53 11.65
C ARG A 430 -17.59 19.50 13.18
N ARG A 431 -16.37 19.39 13.71
CA ARG A 431 -16.13 19.45 15.15
C ARG A 431 -16.56 20.82 15.70
N GLY A 432 -17.19 20.76 16.86
CA GLY A 432 -17.62 21.90 17.68
C GLY A 432 -18.22 21.35 18.97
N ASP A 433 -18.39 22.21 19.97
CA ASP A 433 -18.92 21.82 21.28
C ASP A 433 -20.24 21.08 21.12
N ASP A 434 -20.33 19.89 21.71
CA ASP A 434 -21.46 18.94 21.71
C ASP A 434 -22.00 18.45 20.36
N ARG A 435 -21.59 19.02 19.22
CA ARG A 435 -22.12 18.67 17.88
C ARG A 435 -21.94 17.19 17.54
N VAL A 436 -20.79 16.62 17.86
CA VAL A 436 -20.49 15.20 17.56
C VAL A 436 -21.38 14.26 18.38
N SER A 437 -21.56 14.58 19.67
CA SER A 437 -22.42 13.80 20.57
C SER A 437 -23.89 13.91 20.17
N GLU A 438 -24.34 15.11 19.78
CA GLU A 438 -25.67 15.35 19.23
C GLU A 438 -25.90 14.58 17.93
N ALA A 439 -24.97 14.65 16.97
CA ALA A 439 -25.07 13.94 15.70
C ALA A 439 -25.18 12.41 15.89
N ARG A 440 -24.35 11.83 16.77
CA ARG A 440 -24.40 10.40 17.12
C ARG A 440 -25.75 10.01 17.72
N ARG A 441 -26.30 10.84 18.62
CA ARG A 441 -27.62 10.63 19.22
C ARG A 441 -28.72 10.65 18.15
N LEU A 442 -28.71 11.64 17.26
CA LEU A 442 -29.69 11.74 16.17
C LEU A 442 -29.67 10.50 15.25
N CYS A 443 -28.48 10.04 14.83
CA CYS A 443 -28.38 8.82 14.03
C CYS A 443 -28.86 7.56 14.77
N ALA A 444 -28.58 7.46 16.08
CA ALA A 444 -29.08 6.36 16.91
C ALA A 444 -30.61 6.36 17.02
N GLU A 445 -31.24 7.53 17.17
CA GLU A 445 -32.70 7.68 17.19
C GLU A 445 -33.34 7.28 15.85
N VAL A 446 -32.74 7.69 14.72
CA VAL A 446 -33.21 7.28 13.38
C VAL A 446 -33.15 5.76 13.23
N ARG A 447 -32.07 5.12 13.68
CA ARG A 447 -31.91 3.67 13.66
C ARG A 447 -32.95 2.97 14.52
N ALA A 448 -33.19 3.45 15.74
CA ALA A 448 -34.16 2.87 16.66
C ALA A 448 -35.60 2.93 16.10
N ARG A 449 -36.01 4.07 15.52
CA ARG A 449 -37.34 4.23 14.90
C ARG A 449 -37.56 3.26 13.74
N ARG A 450 -36.52 2.99 12.95
CA ARG A 450 -36.58 2.03 11.84
C ARG A 450 -36.62 0.58 12.30
N GLN A 451 -35.88 0.22 13.34
CA GLN A 451 -35.95 -1.12 13.91
C GLN A 451 -37.35 -1.42 14.47
N ALA A 452 -37.97 -0.45 15.16
CA ALA A 452 -39.35 -0.59 15.65
C ALA A 452 -40.39 -0.80 14.53
N THR A 453 -40.14 -0.30 13.32
CA THR A 453 -40.99 -0.54 12.14
C THR A 453 -40.71 -1.88 11.46
N TRP A 454 -39.48 -2.42 11.58
CA TRP A 454 -39.09 -3.70 10.98
C TRP A 454 -39.51 -4.91 11.83
N SER A 455 -39.50 -4.78 13.17
CA SER A 455 -39.97 -5.83 14.09
C SER A 455 -41.48 -6.10 14.01
N ALA A 456 -42.23 -5.32 13.25
CA ALA A 456 -43.67 -5.49 13.01
C ALA A 456 -44.00 -6.42 11.82
N VAL A 457 -42.99 -6.92 11.10
CA VAL A 457 -43.15 -7.92 10.04
C VAL A 457 -42.73 -9.28 10.59
N PRO A 458 -43.63 -10.29 10.69
CA PRO A 458 -43.25 -11.61 11.18
C PRO A 458 -42.20 -12.22 10.26
N LEU A 459 -41.12 -12.75 10.84
CA LEU A 459 -40.22 -13.65 10.12
C LEU A 459 -41.03 -14.91 9.78
N PRO A 460 -41.15 -15.32 8.51
CA PRO A 460 -41.66 -16.64 8.20
C PRO A 460 -40.63 -17.65 8.72
N PHE A 461 -41.07 -18.50 9.66
CA PHE A 461 -40.33 -19.66 10.12
C PHE A 461 -40.24 -20.73 9.03
#